data_AF-R5THU1-F1
#
_entry.id   AF-R5THU1-F1
#
_cell.length_a   1.000
_cell.length_b   1.000
_cell.length_c   1.000
_cell.angle_alpha   90.00
_cell.angle_beta   90.00
_cell.angle_gamma   90.00
#
_symmetry.space_group_name_H-M   'P 1'
#
loop_
_entity.id
_entity.type
_entity.pdbx_description
1 polymer ?
#
loop_
_entity_poly.entity_id
_entity_poly.type
_entity_poly.pdbx_seq_one_letter_code
_entity_poly.pdbx_strand_id
1 'polypeptide(L)'
;MNSGQVDFSFTGLKGYNGETWYVENGRVNFDKTGFVNLSGDTTTRYTYIQNGHPLPYGFSGLFYAELDGKTTWWQIEEGHCDYYGGPEPSHYERPESFAANEEGLWATNNSQISYGITGVYKTIGRIGYSSSYSIEVEYTYNVVNGLVTEMQAVIL
;
A
#
# COMPACT_ATOMS: atom_id res chain seq x y z
N MET A 1 5.52 -33.07 -4.38
CA MET A 1 6.88 -32.56 -4.15
C MET A 1 7.83 -33.33 -5.06
N ASN A 2 8.35 -32.71 -6.12
CA ASN A 2 9.40 -33.33 -6.94
C ASN A 2 10.76 -32.86 -6.42
N SER A 3 11.61 -33.84 -6.15
CA SER A 3 12.95 -33.77 -5.58
C SER A 3 13.93 -33.01 -6.48
N GLY A 4 14.48 -31.90 -5.98
CA GLY A 4 15.76 -31.30 -6.42
C GLY A 4 15.82 -30.63 -7.80
N GLN A 5 14.74 -30.66 -8.59
CA GLN A 5 14.70 -29.97 -9.90
C GLN A 5 14.10 -28.57 -9.77
N VAL A 6 14.70 -27.62 -10.50
CA VAL A 6 14.17 -26.26 -10.65
C VAL A 6 12.81 -26.32 -11.36
N ASP A 7 11.80 -25.71 -10.75
CA ASP A 7 10.49 -25.53 -11.36
C ASP A 7 10.48 -24.24 -12.20
N PHE A 8 10.71 -24.37 -13.50
CA PHE A 8 10.71 -23.24 -14.44
C PHE A 8 9.32 -22.63 -14.69
N SER A 9 8.24 -23.23 -14.16
CA SER A 9 6.90 -22.66 -14.25
C SER A 9 6.58 -21.69 -13.11
N PHE A 10 7.42 -21.66 -12.07
CA PHE A 10 7.19 -20.81 -10.91
C PHE A 10 7.61 -19.35 -11.17
N THR A 11 6.66 -18.44 -10.97
CA THR A 11 6.89 -16.99 -10.83
C THR A 11 6.21 -16.52 -9.54
N GLY A 12 6.97 -15.90 -8.65
CA GLY A 12 6.49 -15.54 -7.31
C GLY A 12 7.60 -15.16 -6.35
N LEU A 13 7.25 -15.02 -5.07
CA LEU A 13 8.22 -14.77 -4.00
C LEU A 13 8.69 -16.08 -3.37
N LYS A 14 9.99 -16.18 -3.10
CA LYS A 14 10.60 -17.33 -2.43
C LYS A 14 11.56 -16.88 -1.33
N GLY A 15 11.37 -17.42 -0.13
CA GLY A 15 12.27 -17.22 1.00
C GLY A 15 13.46 -18.19 0.97
N TYR A 16 14.67 -17.67 1.23
CA TYR A 16 15.89 -18.45 1.44
C TYR A 16 16.82 -17.73 2.41
N ASN A 17 17.29 -18.41 3.46
CA ASN A 17 18.20 -17.88 4.49
C ASN A 17 17.76 -16.54 5.11
N GLY A 18 16.45 -16.37 5.36
CA GLY A 18 15.90 -15.16 5.97
C GLY A 18 15.61 -14.02 4.99
N GLU A 19 16.02 -14.14 3.73
CA GLU A 19 15.73 -13.19 2.67
C GLU A 19 14.57 -13.68 1.80
N THR A 20 13.79 -12.74 1.27
CA THR A 20 12.76 -13.04 0.26
C THR A 20 13.19 -12.48 -1.09
N TRP A 21 13.11 -13.31 -2.13
CA TRP A 21 13.49 -12.97 -3.48
C TRP A 21 12.33 -13.15 -4.45
N TYR A 22 12.26 -12.27 -5.44
CA TYR A 22 11.41 -12.44 -6.61
C TYR A 22 12.04 -13.45 -7.56
N VAL A 23 11.27 -14.48 -7.87
CA VAL A 23 11.62 -15.55 -8.79
C VAL A 23 10.73 -15.42 -10.01
N GLU A 24 11.34 -15.50 -11.19
CA GLU A 24 10.67 -15.44 -12.48
C GLU A 24 11.15 -16.62 -13.32
N ASN A 25 10.21 -17.40 -13.85
CA ASN A 25 10.50 -18.61 -14.63
C ASN A 25 11.50 -19.54 -13.91
N GLY A 26 11.29 -19.77 -12.61
CA GLY A 26 12.11 -20.64 -11.78
C GLY A 26 13.51 -20.11 -11.39
N ARG A 27 13.84 -18.86 -11.70
CA ARG A 27 15.14 -18.25 -11.37
C ARG A 27 14.97 -16.95 -10.60
N VAL A 28 15.84 -16.68 -9.63
CA VAL A 28 15.87 -15.36 -8.98
C VAL A 28 16.16 -14.31 -10.05
N ASN A 29 15.31 -13.29 -10.13
CA ASN A 29 15.50 -12.16 -11.03
C ASN A 29 15.99 -10.95 -10.21
N PHE A 30 17.30 -10.76 -10.17
CA PHE A 30 17.97 -9.67 -9.46
C PHE A 30 17.73 -8.30 -10.09
N ASP A 31 17.33 -8.26 -11.36
CA ASP A 31 17.11 -7.02 -12.11
C ASP A 31 15.66 -6.54 -12.03
N LYS A 32 14.76 -7.34 -11.44
CA LYS A 32 13.36 -6.97 -11.34
C LYS A 32 13.20 -5.76 -10.43
N THR A 33 12.73 -4.66 -11.01
CA THR A 33 12.25 -3.48 -10.29
C THR A 33 10.87 -3.09 -10.82
N GLY A 34 9.96 -2.70 -9.92
CA GLY A 34 8.60 -2.31 -10.24
C GLY A 34 7.55 -3.17 -9.53
N PHE A 35 6.29 -2.72 -9.61
CA PHE A 35 5.17 -3.47 -9.07
C PHE A 35 4.94 -4.78 -9.84
N VAL A 36 4.60 -5.83 -9.09
CA VAL A 36 4.16 -7.13 -9.61
C VAL A 36 2.87 -7.52 -8.93
N ASN A 37 1.95 -8.09 -9.71
CA ASN A 37 0.79 -8.77 -9.17
C ASN A 37 1.14 -10.25 -9.00
N LEU A 38 1.12 -10.72 -7.75
CA LEU A 38 1.57 -12.07 -7.37
C LEU A 38 0.45 -12.97 -6.89
N SER A 39 -0.77 -12.45 -6.73
CA SER A 39 -1.88 -13.18 -6.15
C SER A 39 -2.46 -14.25 -7.08
N GLY A 40 -2.08 -14.26 -8.36
CA GLY A 40 -2.49 -15.27 -9.33
C GLY A 40 -4.00 -15.27 -9.65
N ASP A 41 -4.75 -14.29 -9.12
CA ASP A 41 -6.16 -14.02 -9.42
C ASP A 41 -6.33 -12.55 -9.84
N THR A 42 -7.54 -12.18 -10.27
CA THR A 42 -8.06 -10.82 -10.46
C THR A 42 -7.88 -9.83 -9.29
N THR A 43 -7.23 -10.23 -8.20
CA THR A 43 -6.96 -9.37 -7.05
C THR A 43 -6.01 -8.24 -7.43
N THR A 44 -6.36 -7.04 -6.99
CA THR A 44 -5.76 -5.75 -7.31
C THR A 44 -4.57 -5.42 -6.41
N ARG A 45 -3.92 -6.47 -5.86
CA ARG A 45 -2.86 -6.36 -4.87
C ARG A 45 -1.49 -6.50 -5.53
N TYR A 46 -0.68 -5.46 -5.40
CA TYR A 46 0.64 -5.37 -5.99
C TYR A 46 1.72 -5.33 -4.91
N THR A 47 2.84 -5.98 -5.17
CA THR A 47 4.06 -5.85 -4.36
C THR A 47 5.11 -5.15 -5.19
N TYR A 48 5.73 -4.10 -4.64
CA TYR A 48 6.86 -3.47 -5.31
C TYR A 48 8.12 -4.32 -5.10
N ILE A 49 8.79 -4.67 -6.19
CA ILE A 49 10.11 -5.32 -6.16
C ILE A 49 11.16 -4.26 -6.44
N GLN A 50 12.24 -4.27 -5.70
CA GLN A 50 13.43 -3.45 -5.89
C GLN A 50 14.65 -4.37 -5.99
N ASN A 51 15.28 -4.42 -7.16
CA ASN A 51 16.46 -5.24 -7.42
C ASN A 51 16.28 -6.71 -6.96
N GLY A 52 15.13 -7.29 -7.28
CA GLY A 52 14.77 -8.66 -6.91
C GLY A 52 14.23 -8.86 -5.49
N HIS A 53 14.23 -7.85 -4.63
CA HIS A 53 13.66 -7.93 -3.29
C HIS A 53 12.29 -7.25 -3.20
N PRO A 54 11.28 -7.87 -2.57
CA PRO A 54 10.03 -7.17 -2.30
C PRO A 54 10.25 -6.08 -1.24
N LEU A 55 9.40 -5.05 -1.24
CA LEU A 55 9.28 -4.19 -0.07
C LEU A 55 9.01 -5.04 1.19
N PRO A 56 9.59 -4.66 2.35
CA PRO A 56 9.38 -5.41 3.58
C PRO A 56 7.91 -5.44 3.96
N TYR A 57 7.43 -6.58 4.48
CA TYR A 57 6.06 -6.70 5.02
C TYR A 57 5.78 -5.68 6.15
N GLY A 58 6.80 -5.19 6.84
CA GLY A 58 6.64 -4.15 7.88
C GLY A 58 6.53 -2.73 7.32
N PHE A 59 6.63 -2.52 6.01
CA PHE A 59 6.55 -1.18 5.42
C PHE A 59 5.10 -0.78 5.20
N SER A 60 4.68 0.33 5.83
CA SER A 60 3.43 1.01 5.55
C SER A 60 3.68 2.51 5.41
N GLY A 61 3.12 3.13 4.37
CA GLY A 61 3.37 4.53 4.01
C GLY A 61 3.17 4.77 2.53
N LEU A 62 3.57 5.94 2.04
CA LEU A 62 3.58 6.24 0.61
C LEU A 62 4.90 5.80 -0.04
N PHE A 63 4.81 5.25 -1.24
CA PHE A 63 5.95 4.82 -2.03
C PHE A 63 5.83 5.33 -3.47
N TYR A 64 6.85 6.07 -3.93
CA TYR A 64 6.84 6.68 -5.26
C TYR A 64 7.32 5.70 -6.34
N ALA A 65 6.42 5.32 -7.24
CA ALA A 65 6.71 4.35 -8.29
C ALA A 65 5.71 4.41 -9.45
N GLU A 66 6.05 3.73 -10.55
CA GLU A 66 5.15 3.52 -11.69
C GLU A 66 4.31 2.25 -11.50
N LEU A 67 2.99 2.40 -11.64
CA LEU A 67 2.01 1.31 -11.69
C LEU A 67 0.96 1.65 -12.74
N ASP A 68 0.67 0.70 -13.62
CA ASP A 68 -0.34 0.83 -14.69
C ASP A 68 -0.15 2.10 -15.57
N GLY A 69 1.11 2.39 -15.94
CA GLY A 69 1.47 3.54 -16.78
C GLY A 69 1.48 4.87 -16.03
N LYS A 70 1.33 4.85 -14.71
CA LYS A 70 1.21 6.05 -13.89
C LYS A 70 2.27 6.09 -12.80
N THR A 71 3.10 7.13 -12.84
CA THR A 71 4.13 7.38 -11.82
C THR A 71 3.63 8.38 -10.79
N THR A 72 3.40 7.91 -9.58
CA THR A 72 2.85 8.73 -8.49
C THR A 72 3.19 8.08 -7.13
N TRP A 73 2.70 8.66 -6.04
CA TRP A 73 2.81 8.08 -4.71
C TRP A 73 1.66 7.10 -4.48
N TRP A 74 2.04 5.86 -4.13
CA TRP A 74 1.12 4.78 -3.82
C TRP A 74 1.15 4.47 -2.34
N GLN A 75 -0.01 4.37 -1.71
CA GLN A 75 -0.16 3.82 -0.37
C GLN A 75 0.21 2.35 -0.39
N ILE A 76 1.14 2.01 0.49
CA ILE A 76 1.56 0.67 0.80
C ILE A 76 1.07 0.36 2.21
N GLU A 77 0.42 -0.78 2.37
CA GLU A 77 0.03 -1.36 3.64
C GLU A 77 0.65 -2.74 3.75
N GLU A 78 1.46 -2.95 4.78
CA GLU A 78 2.15 -4.22 5.03
C GLU A 78 2.95 -4.73 3.81
N GLY A 79 3.60 -3.82 3.08
CA GLY A 79 4.37 -4.13 1.86
C GLY A 79 3.54 -4.29 0.58
N HIS A 80 2.23 -4.05 0.63
CA HIS A 80 1.30 -4.22 -0.49
C HIS A 80 0.57 -2.93 -0.90
N CYS A 81 0.37 -2.72 -2.20
CA CYS A 81 -0.49 -1.68 -2.77
C CYS A 81 -1.78 -2.32 -3.28
N ASP A 82 -2.94 -1.90 -2.79
CA ASP A 82 -4.25 -2.38 -3.25
C ASP A 82 -4.85 -1.38 -4.25
N TYR A 83 -4.59 -1.59 -5.55
CA TYR A 83 -4.94 -0.68 -6.65
C TYR A 83 -5.90 -1.31 -7.66
N TYR A 84 -7.12 -0.78 -7.73
CA TYR A 84 -8.23 -1.36 -8.50
C TYR A 84 -8.30 -0.94 -9.98
N GLY A 85 -7.26 -0.30 -10.51
CA GLY A 85 -7.32 0.30 -11.84
C GLY A 85 -8.28 1.50 -11.89
N GLY A 86 -8.48 2.06 -13.09
CA GLY A 86 -9.48 3.10 -13.34
C GLY A 86 -8.96 4.54 -13.25
N PRO A 87 -9.84 5.53 -13.51
CA PRO A 87 -9.45 6.93 -13.66
C PRO A 87 -8.91 7.54 -12.35
N GLU A 88 -8.19 8.66 -12.49
CA GLU A 88 -7.68 9.48 -11.37
C GLU A 88 -8.72 9.65 -10.24
N PRO A 89 -8.29 9.76 -8.97
CA PRO A 89 -9.18 9.88 -7.83
C PRO A 89 -9.93 11.20 -7.75
N SER A 90 -9.88 12.05 -8.77
CA SER A 90 -10.64 13.31 -8.86
C SER A 90 -12.17 13.13 -8.79
N HIS A 91 -12.67 11.88 -8.82
CA HIS A 91 -14.09 11.57 -8.62
C HIS A 91 -14.46 11.34 -7.14
N TYR A 92 -13.49 11.21 -6.24
CA TYR A 92 -13.75 11.07 -4.82
C TYR A 92 -13.90 12.46 -4.18
N GLU A 93 -15.05 12.67 -3.52
CA GLU A 93 -15.32 13.90 -2.77
C GLU A 93 -14.67 13.89 -1.36
N ARG A 94 -14.09 12.76 -0.96
CA ARG A 94 -13.47 12.54 0.36
C ARG A 94 -12.33 11.52 0.28
N PRO A 95 -11.33 11.57 1.19
CA PRO A 95 -10.30 10.54 1.27
C PRO A 95 -10.89 9.19 1.68
N GLU A 96 -10.39 8.11 1.09
CA GLU A 96 -10.66 6.73 1.54
C GLU A 96 -9.75 6.35 2.71
N SER A 97 -8.49 6.79 2.65
CA SER A 97 -7.48 6.54 3.68
C SER A 97 -6.48 7.69 3.76
N PHE A 98 -5.49 7.53 4.61
CA PHE A 98 -4.36 8.43 4.72
C PHE A 98 -3.05 7.64 4.85
N ALA A 99 -2.00 8.08 4.16
CA ALA A 99 -0.68 7.46 4.21
C ALA A 99 0.42 8.52 4.28
N ALA A 100 1.53 8.21 4.95
CA ALA A 100 2.59 9.17 5.23
C ALA A 100 3.83 8.96 4.36
N ASN A 101 4.50 10.06 4.04
CA ASN A 101 5.90 10.11 3.58
C ASN A 101 6.67 11.15 4.42
N GLU A 102 7.89 11.49 3.99
CA GLU A 102 8.73 12.50 4.63
C GLU A 102 8.12 13.91 4.68
N GLU A 103 7.18 14.23 3.78
CA GLU A 103 6.52 15.54 3.70
C GLU A 103 5.27 15.63 4.59
N GLY A 104 4.78 14.49 5.11
CA GLY A 104 3.65 14.46 6.04
C GLY A 104 2.63 13.37 5.71
N LEU A 105 1.43 13.54 6.26
CA LEU A 105 0.30 12.62 6.07
C LEU A 105 -0.57 13.11 4.91
N TRP A 106 -0.89 12.24 3.96
CA TRP A 106 -1.63 12.59 2.76
C TRP A 106 -2.90 11.78 2.63
N ALA A 107 -3.95 12.42 2.12
CA ALA A 107 -5.16 11.78 1.66
C ALA A 107 -4.86 10.85 0.48
N THR A 108 -5.46 9.66 0.53
CA THR A 108 -5.34 8.66 -0.52
C THR A 108 -6.70 8.10 -0.91
N ASN A 109 -6.81 7.72 -2.18
CA ASN A 109 -7.96 7.05 -2.75
C ASN A 109 -7.47 6.05 -3.80
N ASN A 110 -8.02 4.84 -3.80
CA ASN A 110 -7.57 3.74 -4.65
C ASN A 110 -6.05 3.50 -4.53
N SER A 111 -5.55 3.56 -3.30
CA SER A 111 -4.12 3.53 -2.95
C SER A 111 -3.25 4.60 -3.62
N GLN A 112 -3.81 5.61 -4.26
CA GLN A 112 -3.07 6.70 -4.87
C GLN A 112 -3.20 7.96 -4.00
N ILE A 113 -2.13 8.76 -3.92
CA ILE A 113 -2.19 10.12 -3.38
C ILE A 113 -3.24 11.00 -4.11
N SER A 114 -4.08 11.68 -3.33
CA SER A 114 -5.21 12.46 -3.84
C SER A 114 -5.01 13.97 -3.70
N TYR A 115 -4.28 14.58 -4.63
CA TYR A 115 -3.99 16.02 -4.62
C TYR A 115 -5.22 16.93 -4.72
N GLY A 116 -6.36 16.42 -5.22
CA GLY A 116 -7.60 17.19 -5.34
C GLY A 116 -8.39 17.35 -4.04
N ILE A 117 -8.04 16.61 -2.99
CA ILE A 117 -8.79 16.59 -1.73
C ILE A 117 -8.42 17.82 -0.90
N THR A 118 -9.41 18.66 -0.62
CA THR A 118 -9.28 19.81 0.28
C THR A 118 -10.55 19.95 1.11
N GLY A 119 -10.41 20.04 2.43
CA GLY A 119 -11.55 20.13 3.33
C GLY A 119 -11.24 19.62 4.73
N VAL A 120 -12.30 19.48 5.52
CA VAL A 120 -12.23 18.94 6.88
C VAL A 120 -12.91 17.59 6.89
N TYR A 121 -12.19 16.54 7.30
CA TYR A 121 -12.68 15.17 7.28
C TYR A 121 -12.59 14.54 8.66
N LYS A 122 -13.57 13.69 8.99
CA LYS A 122 -13.62 12.99 10.26
C LYS A 122 -13.61 11.49 10.05
N THR A 123 -12.87 10.77 10.89
CA THR A 123 -12.92 9.30 10.97
C THR A 123 -12.98 8.86 12.43
N ILE A 124 -13.54 7.66 12.67
CA ILE A 124 -13.59 7.07 14.01
C ILE A 124 -12.65 5.87 14.02
N GLY A 125 -11.61 5.94 14.85
CA GLY A 125 -10.77 4.80 15.18
C GLY A 125 -11.30 4.11 16.43
N ARG A 126 -11.30 2.77 16.41
CA ARG A 126 -11.75 1.96 17.54
C ARG A 126 -10.61 1.10 18.06
N ILE A 127 -10.26 1.26 19.33
CA ILE A 127 -9.24 0.47 20.01
C ILE A 127 -9.97 -0.48 20.97
N GLY A 128 -9.98 -1.77 20.64
CA GLY A 128 -10.57 -2.81 21.48
C GLY A 128 -9.65 -3.21 22.63
N TYR A 129 -10.19 -3.27 23.85
CA TYR A 129 -9.51 -3.83 25.03
C TYR A 129 -10.05 -5.21 25.39
N SER A 130 -11.32 -5.47 25.08
CA SER A 130 -11.94 -6.79 25.17
C SER A 130 -13.10 -6.89 24.18
N SER A 131 -13.78 -8.03 24.15
CA SER A 131 -15.00 -8.23 23.36
C SER A 131 -16.14 -7.26 23.71
N SER A 132 -16.09 -6.59 24.86
CA SER A 132 -17.14 -5.70 25.35
C SER A 132 -16.69 -4.28 25.63
N TYR A 133 -15.37 -4.01 25.60
CA TYR A 133 -14.82 -2.69 25.88
C TYR A 133 -13.94 -2.22 24.74
N SER A 134 -14.22 -1.01 24.27
CA SER A 134 -13.40 -0.30 23.30
C SER A 134 -13.37 1.18 23.63
N ILE A 135 -12.25 1.83 23.33
CA ILE A 135 -12.18 3.28 23.23
C ILE A 135 -12.46 3.65 21.79
N GLU A 136 -13.33 4.63 21.60
CA GLU A 136 -13.56 5.28 20.32
C GLU A 136 -12.83 6.62 20.33
N VAL A 137 -12.09 6.88 19.26
CA VAL A 137 -11.39 8.13 19.05
C VAL A 137 -11.87 8.72 17.73
N GLU A 138 -12.47 9.90 17.77
CA GLU A 138 -12.75 10.68 16.56
C GLU A 138 -11.48 11.45 16.19
N TYR A 139 -10.98 11.24 14.98
CA TYR A 139 -9.94 12.08 14.38
C TYR A 139 -10.58 13.07 13.41
N THR A 140 -10.16 14.33 13.47
CA THR A 140 -10.50 15.38 12.51
C THR A 140 -9.25 15.82 11.79
N TYR A 141 -9.26 15.79 10.45
CA TYR A 141 -8.16 16.15 9.57
C TYR A 141 -8.53 17.39 8.77
N ASN A 142 -7.71 18.45 8.86
CA ASN A 142 -7.73 19.55 7.91
C ASN A 142 -6.79 19.21 6.76
N VAL A 143 -7.31 19.14 5.54
CA VAL A 143 -6.58 18.70 4.35
C VAL A 143 -6.57 19.81 3.31
N VAL A 144 -5.40 20.10 2.73
CA VAL A 144 -5.22 21.07 1.65
C VAL A 144 -4.39 20.43 0.55
N ASN A 145 -4.94 20.36 -0.67
CA ASN A 145 -4.32 19.72 -1.83
C ASN A 145 -3.79 18.30 -1.55
N GLY A 146 -4.55 17.52 -0.78
CA GLY A 146 -4.21 16.17 -0.35
C GLY A 146 -3.36 16.10 0.92
N LEU A 147 -2.64 17.16 1.30
CA LEU A 147 -1.79 17.15 2.50
C LEU A 147 -2.61 17.47 3.76
N VAL A 148 -2.47 16.66 4.80
CA VAL A 148 -3.01 16.96 6.13
C VAL A 148 -2.17 18.07 6.76
N THR A 149 -2.78 19.24 6.95
CA THR A 149 -2.12 20.42 7.54
C THR A 149 -2.33 20.52 9.05
N GLU A 150 -3.39 19.90 9.56
CA GLU A 150 -3.69 19.81 10.98
C GLU A 150 -4.50 18.54 11.26
N MET A 151 -4.26 17.92 12.42
CA MET A 151 -5.01 16.77 12.91
C MET A 151 -5.37 16.97 14.38
N GLN A 152 -6.62 16.71 14.73
CA GLN A 152 -7.12 16.70 16.11
C GLN A 152 -7.73 15.34 16.44
N ALA A 153 -7.60 14.89 17.68
CA ALA A 153 -8.17 13.62 18.15
C ALA A 153 -8.96 13.83 19.45
N VAL A 154 -10.17 13.28 19.53
CA VAL A 154 -11.06 13.37 20.69
C VAL A 154 -11.49 11.96 21.09
N ILE A 155 -11.28 11.60 22.36
CA ILE A 155 -11.83 10.36 22.94
C ILE A 155 -13.32 10.57 23.20
N LEU A 156 -14.14 9.62 22.74
CA LEU A 156 -15.61 9.63 22.91
C LEU A 156 -16.05 8.84 24.15
#